data_AF-A0A7X7DCI3-F1
#
_entry.id   AF-A0A7X7DCI3-F1
#
_cell.length_a   1.000
_cell.length_b   1.000
_cell.length_c   1.000
_cell.angle_alpha   90.00
_cell.angle_beta   90.00
_cell.angle_gamma   90.00
#
_symmetry.space_group_name_H-M   'P 1'
#
loop_
_entity.id
_entity.type
_entity.pdbx_description
1 polymer ?
#
loop_
_entity_poly.entity_id
_entity_poly.type
_entity_poly.pdbx_seq_one_letter_code
_entity_poly.pdbx_strand_id
1 'polypeptide(L)'
;TLRLRLSEDGKYVEDVSYDAQGCSISQASASMMAELVTGQSVADSLEKFDAFHAMISSRGQDEGDEELLDDAVALAGVSRYPARVKCALLGWMAFKDALVQQTDNQE
;
A
#
# COMPACT_ATOMS: atom_id res chain seq x y z
N THR A 1 13.52 -2.65 1.24
CA THR A 1 12.98 -3.99 0.94
C THR A 1 11.70 -4.19 1.72
N LEU A 2 10.81 -5.09 1.29
CA LEU A 2 9.55 -5.42 1.98
C LEU A 2 9.46 -6.94 2.16
N ARG A 3 8.99 -7.38 3.32
CA ARG A 3 8.71 -8.77 3.66
C ARG A 3 7.27 -8.86 4.15
N LEU A 4 6.57 -9.86 3.66
CA LEU A 4 5.17 -10.11 3.97
C LEU A 4 5.05 -11.49 4.60
N ARG A 5 4.26 -11.57 5.68
CA ARG A 5 3.84 -12.82 6.29
C ARG A 5 2.32 -12.92 6.21
N LEU A 6 1.83 -14.01 5.66
CA LEU A 6 0.40 -14.32 5.60
C LEU A 6 0.04 -15.39 6.65
N SER A 7 -1.25 -15.50 6.95
CA SER A 7 -1.80 -16.62 7.71
C SER A 7 -1.56 -17.95 7.01
N GLU A 8 -1.65 -19.05 7.76
CA GLU A 8 -1.50 -20.41 7.20
C GLU A 8 -2.46 -20.70 6.04
N ASP A 9 -3.65 -20.09 6.05
CA ASP A 9 -4.64 -20.23 4.97
C ASP A 9 -4.53 -19.15 3.87
N GLY A 10 -3.51 -18.28 3.96
CA GLY A 10 -3.21 -17.22 2.99
C GLY A 10 -4.23 -16.07 2.95
N LYS A 11 -5.22 -16.03 3.86
CA LYS A 11 -6.32 -15.05 3.80
C LYS A 11 -6.06 -13.77 4.56
N TYR A 12 -5.13 -13.75 5.49
CA TYR A 12 -4.85 -12.60 6.35
C TYR A 12 -3.38 -12.19 6.28
N VAL A 13 -3.14 -10.89 6.35
CA VAL A 13 -1.81 -10.31 6.48
C VAL A 13 -1.43 -10.33 7.97
N GLU A 14 -0.51 -11.20 8.36
CA GLU A 14 -0.06 -11.30 9.76
C GLU A 14 0.98 -10.22 10.10
N ASP A 15 1.90 -9.94 9.18
CA ASP A 15 2.97 -8.97 9.38
C ASP A 15 3.45 -8.37 8.06
N VAL A 16 3.74 -7.07 8.08
CA VAL A 16 4.47 -6.37 7.02
C VAL A 16 5.71 -5.72 7.62
N SER A 17 6.86 -6.25 7.26
CA SER A 17 8.17 -5.74 7.66
C SER A 17 8.85 -5.05 6.49
N TYR A 18 9.29 -3.81 6.65
CA TYR A 18 9.91 -3.06 5.56
C TYR A 18 11.14 -2.26 6.01
N ASP A 19 12.02 -2.00 5.05
CA ASP A 19 13.13 -1.05 5.15
C ASP A 19 13.00 -0.08 3.97
N ALA A 20 12.47 1.11 4.26
CA ALA A 20 12.17 2.13 3.28
C ALA A 20 13.24 3.23 3.31
N GLN A 21 14.16 3.18 2.36
CA GLN A 21 15.11 4.26 2.10
C GLN A 21 14.65 5.07 0.89
N GLY A 22 14.43 6.37 1.09
CA GLY A 22 13.94 7.24 0.03
C GLY A 22 13.55 8.62 0.52
N CYS A 23 12.78 9.36 -0.28
CA CYS A 23 12.24 10.65 0.16
C CYS A 23 11.17 10.45 1.26
N SER A 24 10.84 11.54 1.98
CA SER A 24 9.81 11.51 3.04
C SER A 24 8.47 10.94 2.57
N ILE A 25 8.05 11.21 1.33
CA ILE A 25 6.77 10.69 0.78
C ILE A 25 6.81 9.16 0.68
N SER A 26 7.88 8.59 0.14
CA SER A 26 7.99 7.14 0.01
C SER A 26 8.10 6.44 1.36
N GLN A 27 8.75 7.07 2.34
CA GLN A 27 8.84 6.53 3.70
C GLN A 27 7.48 6.58 4.40
N ALA A 28 6.82 7.75 4.37
CA ALA A 28 5.49 7.93 4.97
C ALA A 28 4.47 6.98 4.33
N SER A 29 4.45 6.87 3.00
CA SER A 29 3.53 5.97 2.30
C SER A 29 3.76 4.51 2.62
N ALA A 30 5.01 4.07 2.85
CA ALA A 30 5.29 2.71 3.27
C ALA A 30 4.82 2.45 4.71
N SER A 31 4.97 3.43 5.61
CA SER A 31 4.48 3.33 6.99
C SER A 31 2.97 3.22 7.05
N MET A 32 2.27 4.18 6.42
CA MET A 32 0.81 4.19 6.35
C MET A 32 0.26 2.92 5.72
N MET A 33 0.89 2.42 4.65
CA MET A 33 0.51 1.14 4.03
C MET A 33 0.65 -0.02 5.01
N ALA A 34 1.79 -0.15 5.70
CA ALA A 34 2.02 -1.25 6.63
C ALA A 34 1.00 -1.25 7.77
N GLU A 35 0.67 -0.07 8.30
CA GLU A 35 -0.35 0.09 9.33
C GLU A 35 -1.75 -0.29 8.81
N LEU A 36 -2.10 0.12 7.59
CA LEU A 36 -3.40 -0.13 6.97
C LEU A 36 -3.68 -1.59 6.64
N VAL A 37 -2.66 -2.37 6.28
CA VAL A 37 -2.84 -3.75 5.79
C VAL A 37 -2.54 -4.80 6.86
N THR A 38 -1.76 -4.48 7.88
CA THR A 38 -1.40 -5.45 8.93
C THR A 38 -2.65 -5.85 9.73
N GLY A 39 -2.86 -7.17 9.89
CA GLY A 39 -4.03 -7.74 10.56
C GLY A 39 -5.31 -7.74 9.72
N GLN A 40 -5.28 -7.21 8.50
CA GLN A 40 -6.43 -7.20 7.58
C GLN A 40 -6.48 -8.47 6.74
N SER A 41 -7.64 -8.74 6.14
CA SER A 41 -7.71 -9.78 5.11
C SER A 41 -6.94 -9.32 3.86
N VAL A 42 -6.46 -10.29 3.07
CA VAL A 42 -5.82 -10.02 1.78
C VAL A 42 -6.78 -9.32 0.82
N ALA A 43 -8.08 -9.68 0.87
CA ALA A 43 -9.11 -9.03 0.06
C ALA A 43 -9.24 -7.54 0.43
N ASP A 44 -9.39 -7.22 1.71
CA ASP A 44 -9.49 -5.82 2.16
C ASP A 44 -8.20 -5.04 1.87
N SER A 45 -7.04 -5.70 1.96
CA SER A 45 -5.75 -5.07 1.67
C SER A 45 -5.60 -4.73 0.19
N LEU A 46 -6.14 -5.56 -0.71
CA LEU A 46 -6.17 -5.30 -2.15
C LEU A 46 -7.17 -4.17 -2.49
N GLU A 47 -8.30 -4.11 -1.81
CA GLU A 47 -9.25 -3.01 -1.94
C GLU A 47 -8.61 -1.67 -1.53
N LYS A 48 -7.92 -1.64 -0.38
CA LYS A 48 -7.14 -0.47 0.06
C LYS A 48 -6.04 -0.09 -0.94
N PHE A 49 -5.35 -1.09 -1.52
CA PHE A 49 -4.36 -0.85 -2.57
C PHE A 49 -5.01 -0.17 -3.80
N ASP A 50 -6.13 -0.68 -4.29
CA ASP A 50 -6.79 -0.17 -5.48
C ASP A 50 -7.33 1.25 -5.23
N ALA A 51 -7.89 1.52 -4.06
CA ALA A 51 -8.33 2.85 -3.65
C ALA A 51 -7.17 3.86 -3.57
N PHE A 52 -6.07 3.48 -2.90
CA PHE A 52 -4.90 4.35 -2.82
C PHE A 52 -4.29 4.62 -4.20
N HIS A 53 -4.21 3.59 -5.04
CA HIS A 53 -3.70 3.71 -6.40
C HIS A 53 -4.58 4.62 -7.26
N ALA A 54 -5.90 4.49 -7.18
CA ALA A 54 -6.86 5.36 -7.86
C ALA A 54 -6.69 6.82 -7.43
N MET A 55 -6.70 7.08 -6.12
CA MET A 55 -6.52 8.40 -5.53
C MET A 55 -5.22 9.08 -6.02
N ILE A 56 -4.08 8.38 -5.93
CA ILE A 56 -2.78 8.93 -6.34
C ILE A 56 -2.67 9.11 -7.87
N SER A 57 -3.37 8.30 -8.66
CA SER A 57 -3.37 8.38 -10.12
C SER A 57 -4.38 9.39 -10.68
N SER A 58 -5.27 9.93 -9.84
CA SER A 58 -6.40 10.78 -10.22
C SER A 58 -6.03 12.15 -10.78
N ARG A 59 -4.75 12.55 -10.70
CA ARG A 59 -4.29 13.92 -11.04
C ARG A 59 -5.00 15.02 -10.22
N GLY A 60 -5.37 14.70 -8.98
CA GLY A 60 -6.02 15.62 -8.04
C GLY A 60 -7.52 15.73 -8.21
N GLN A 61 -8.14 14.78 -8.90
CA GLN A 61 -9.60 14.69 -9.11
C GLN A 61 -10.29 13.83 -8.05
N ASP A 62 -9.52 13.02 -7.33
CA ASP A 62 -10.00 12.15 -6.26
C ASP A 62 -9.21 12.49 -4.99
N GLU A 63 -9.95 12.79 -3.92
CA GLU A 63 -9.40 13.13 -2.60
C GLU A 63 -9.20 11.89 -1.73
N GLY A 64 -9.67 10.72 -2.16
CA GLY A 64 -9.60 9.46 -1.43
C GLY A 64 -10.79 9.23 -0.49
N ASP A 65 -10.98 7.96 -0.13
CA ASP A 65 -11.97 7.54 0.85
C ASP A 65 -11.30 7.40 2.22
N GLU A 66 -11.65 8.30 3.16
CA GLU A 66 -11.08 8.34 4.51
C GLU A 66 -11.46 7.12 5.34
N GLU A 67 -12.63 6.51 5.11
CA GLU A 67 -13.04 5.29 5.83
C GLU A 67 -12.17 4.08 5.42
N LEU A 68 -11.73 4.04 4.16
CA LEU A 68 -10.95 2.94 3.62
C LEU A 68 -9.44 3.13 3.80
N LEU A 69 -8.96 4.37 3.65
CA LEU A 69 -7.54 4.70 3.59
C LEU A 69 -6.99 5.36 4.87
N ASP A 70 -7.84 5.73 5.82
CA ASP A 70 -7.41 6.37 7.09
C ASP A 70 -6.43 7.52 6.81
N ASP A 71 -5.37 7.67 7.60
CA ASP A 71 -4.30 8.65 7.41
C ASP A 71 -3.64 8.67 6.02
N ALA A 72 -3.75 7.61 5.21
CA ALA A 72 -3.16 7.59 3.88
C ALA A 72 -3.83 8.57 2.90
N VAL A 73 -5.06 9.03 3.16
CA VAL A 73 -5.71 10.10 2.38
C VAL A 73 -4.93 11.42 2.45
N ALA A 74 -4.11 11.63 3.48
CA ALA A 74 -3.24 12.79 3.57
C ALA A 74 -2.26 12.90 2.38
N LEU A 75 -2.01 11.80 1.67
CA LEU A 75 -1.19 11.77 0.46
C LEU A 75 -1.97 12.11 -0.83
N ALA A 76 -3.28 12.36 -0.79
CA ALA A 76 -4.09 12.72 -1.95
C ALA A 76 -3.50 13.89 -2.75
N GLY A 77 -2.93 14.88 -2.05
CA GLY A 77 -2.27 16.04 -2.68
C GLY A 77 -1.08 15.66 -3.59
N VAL A 78 -0.44 14.51 -3.38
CA VAL A 78 0.67 14.01 -4.21
C VAL A 78 0.23 13.74 -5.65
N SER A 79 -1.05 13.40 -5.87
CA SER A 79 -1.62 13.13 -7.20
C SER A 79 -1.47 14.32 -8.17
N ARG A 80 -1.38 15.55 -7.67
CA ARG A 80 -1.16 16.77 -8.46
C ARG A 80 0.29 16.94 -8.95
N TYR A 81 1.20 16.09 -8.49
CA TYR A 81 2.64 16.18 -8.78
C TYR A 81 3.14 14.89 -9.45
N PRO A 82 3.09 14.78 -10.79
CA PRO A 82 3.45 13.56 -11.52
C PRO A 82 4.85 13.00 -11.19
N ALA A 83 5.81 13.88 -10.88
CA ALA A 83 7.16 13.48 -10.49
C ALA A 83 7.23 12.77 -9.11
N ARG A 84 6.20 12.88 -8.28
CA ARG A 84 6.14 12.33 -6.91
C ARG A 84 5.16 11.15 -6.77
N VAL A 85 4.30 10.91 -7.77
CA VAL A 85 3.38 9.76 -7.82
C VAL A 85 4.11 8.43 -7.59
N LYS A 86 5.24 8.22 -8.27
CA LYS A 86 6.03 6.98 -8.09
C LYS A 86 6.58 6.82 -6.67
N CYS A 87 6.86 7.92 -5.97
CA CYS A 87 7.32 7.86 -4.59
C CYS A 87 6.21 7.38 -3.65
N ALA A 88 4.96 7.84 -3.85
CA ALA A 88 3.81 7.38 -3.08
C ALA A 88 3.49 5.90 -3.38
N LEU A 89 3.51 5.48 -4.64
CA LEU A 89 3.10 4.12 -5.00
C LEU A 89 4.14 3.03 -4.72
N LEU A 90 5.41 3.37 -4.48
CA LEU A 90 6.49 2.38 -4.40
C LEU A 90 6.26 1.30 -3.33
N GLY A 91 5.86 1.69 -2.12
CA GLY A 91 5.61 0.74 -1.02
C GLY A 91 4.43 -0.19 -1.32
N TRP A 92 3.34 0.38 -1.86
CA TRP A 92 2.14 -0.36 -2.26
C TRP A 92 2.38 -1.35 -3.39
N MET A 93 3.19 -0.98 -4.39
CA MET A 93 3.58 -1.89 -5.46
C MET A 93 4.44 -3.05 -4.95
N ALA A 94 5.36 -2.78 -4.02
CA ALA A 94 6.16 -3.83 -3.39
C ALA A 94 5.30 -4.79 -2.53
N PHE A 95 4.28 -4.27 -1.85
CA PHE A 95 3.32 -5.09 -1.11
C PHE A 95 2.52 -6.01 -2.04
N LYS A 96 1.97 -5.48 -3.15
CA LYS A 96 1.24 -6.28 -4.13
C LYS A 96 2.10 -7.36 -4.78
N ASP A 97 3.35 -7.02 -5.12
CA ASP A 97 4.32 -7.99 -5.64
C ASP A 97 4.64 -9.10 -4.62
N ALA A 98 4.82 -8.74 -3.34
CA ALA A 98 5.03 -9.72 -2.27
C ALA A 98 3.82 -10.65 -2.05
N LEU A 99 2.58 -10.13 -2.18
CA LEU A 99 1.36 -10.93 -2.12
C LEU A 99 1.33 -12.00 -3.23
N VAL A 100 1.66 -11.61 -4.47
CA VAL A 100 1.72 -12.54 -5.61
C VAL A 100 2.77 -13.62 -5.36
N GLN A 101 3.99 -13.24 -4.97
CA GLN A 101 5.07 -14.19 -4.71
C GLN A 101 4.76 -15.17 -3.56
N GLN A 102 4.03 -14.74 -2.53
CA GLN A 102 3.62 -15.64 -1.44
C GLN A 102 2.53 -16.62 -1.87
N THR A 103 1.67 -16.23 -2.81
CA THR A 103 0.64 -17.12 -3.36
C THR A 103 1.27 -18.16 -4.28
N ASP A 104 2.21 -17.76 -5.14
CA ASP A 104 2.92 -18.67 -6.06
C ASP A 104 3.82 -19.69 -5.34
N ASN A 105 4.36 -19.35 -4.17
CA ASN A 105 5.23 -20.24 -3.38
C ASN A 105 4.47 -21.28 -2.52
N GLN A 106 3.13 -21.26 -2.52
CA GLN A 106 2.29 -22.22 -1.78
C GLN A 106 1.78 -23.40 -2.63
N GLU A 107 2.18 -23.48 -3.90
CA GLU A 107 1.95 -24.64 -4.79
C GLU A 107 3.07 -25.69 -4.70
#